data_AF-A0A972W860-F1
#
_entry.id   AF-A0A972W860-F1
#
_cell.length_a   1.000
_cell.length_b   1.000
_cell.length_c   1.000
_cell.angle_alpha   90.00
_cell.angle_beta   90.00
_cell.angle_gamma   90.00
#
_symmetry.space_group_name_H-M   'P 1'
#
loop_
_entity.id
_entity.type
_entity.pdbx_description
1 polymer ?
#
loop_
_entity_poly.entity_id
_entity_poly.type
_entity_poly.pdbx_seq_one_letter_code
_entity_poly.pdbx_strand_id
1 'polypeptide(L)'
;MRKYLHINLADKTVETEDLSGEAVIRAGRNFIVRTMLERDLAEVDPLSPENPLIFSAGPFAGTNFSNANRISVGCKSPLTGGIKESNGGGTFAFALGQLEIAGFTLDGACQDWTVIRITKDHEITFEDAAPYLGKGNFEAAALLHEKYGDKVSLALCGPVGEYQGLISGIAFSDNENRPVRISARGGVGAVRGMKKVKAIVCDKAKMPTFVDRKKVMTLVRDYGAKISADPGAQAMGRNGTAQVSDLTNHIGGLPVNNFSAGQQVDTANEVHKMGGDYIRELNKSRGGETTHACMPGCLIKCSNIYVDENGKELVSPMEYETICLLGTNVGIREPDDMARLNQTANDLGVDTIELGATLGVL
;
A
#
# COMPACT_ATOMS: atom_id res chain seq x y z
N MET A 1 -4.21 -9.81 -23.39
CA MET A 1 -4.98 -10.70 -22.51
C MET A 1 -4.24 -10.75 -21.18
N ARG A 2 -4.95 -10.91 -20.07
CA ARG A 2 -4.36 -11.12 -18.74
C ARG A 2 -5.18 -12.16 -18.00
N LYS A 3 -4.53 -12.98 -17.19
CA LYS A 3 -5.20 -13.97 -16.35
C LYS A 3 -5.79 -13.29 -15.11
N TYR A 4 -6.91 -13.80 -14.62
CA TYR A 4 -7.47 -13.52 -13.31
C TYR A 4 -7.66 -14.83 -12.58
N LEU A 5 -7.25 -14.89 -11.31
CA LEU A 5 -7.24 -16.14 -10.55
C LEU A 5 -8.34 -16.13 -9.48
N HIS A 6 -9.17 -17.16 -9.45
CA HIS A 6 -10.13 -17.39 -8.36
C HIS A 6 -9.55 -18.51 -7.49
N ILE A 7 -9.14 -18.17 -6.28
CA ILE A 7 -8.44 -19.08 -5.37
C ILE A 7 -9.37 -19.40 -4.20
N ASN A 8 -9.79 -20.66 -4.10
CA ASN A 8 -10.50 -21.15 -2.93
C ASN A 8 -9.50 -21.64 -1.89
N LEU A 9 -9.47 -20.99 -0.73
CA LEU A 9 -8.50 -21.25 0.32
C LEU A 9 -8.79 -22.50 1.14
N ALA A 10 -10.02 -23.01 1.12
CA ALA A 10 -10.43 -24.17 1.90
C ALA A 10 -9.90 -25.47 1.29
N ASP A 11 -9.99 -25.61 -0.03
CA ASP A 11 -9.54 -26.78 -0.79
C ASP A 11 -8.30 -26.51 -1.67
N LYS A 12 -7.80 -25.27 -1.68
CA LYS A 12 -6.62 -24.81 -2.43
C LYS A 12 -6.78 -24.94 -3.95
N THR A 13 -8.02 -24.98 -4.43
CA THR A 13 -8.31 -24.97 -5.87
C THR A 13 -8.07 -23.58 -6.46
N VAL A 14 -7.61 -23.57 -7.71
CA VAL A 14 -7.32 -22.36 -8.47
C VAL A 14 -7.99 -22.46 -9.82
N GLU A 15 -8.98 -21.60 -10.05
CA GLU A 15 -9.60 -21.40 -11.35
C GLU A 15 -9.00 -20.16 -12.03
N THR A 16 -8.81 -20.22 -13.34
CA THR A 16 -8.23 -19.13 -14.12
C THR A 16 -9.23 -18.63 -15.16
N GLU A 17 -9.41 -17.31 -15.20
CA GLU A 17 -10.22 -16.60 -16.19
C GLU A 17 -9.33 -15.72 -17.05
N ASP A 18 -9.57 -15.69 -18.37
CA ASP A 18 -8.87 -14.80 -19.28
C ASP A 18 -9.61 -13.47 -19.46
N LEU A 19 -9.00 -12.39 -19.01
CA LEU A 19 -9.48 -11.02 -19.24
C LEU A 19 -8.88 -10.45 -20.53
N SER A 20 -9.72 -9.84 -21.36
CA SER A 20 -9.31 -9.17 -22.59
C SER A 20 -10.07 -7.88 -22.83
N GLY A 21 -9.52 -7.01 -23.68
CA GLY A 21 -10.13 -5.74 -24.06
C GLY A 21 -10.57 -4.89 -22.86
N GLU A 22 -11.85 -4.56 -22.83
CA GLU A 22 -12.45 -3.72 -21.79
C GLU A 22 -12.41 -4.35 -20.39
N ALA A 23 -12.44 -5.69 -20.27
CA ALA A 23 -12.36 -6.36 -18.97
C ALA A 23 -11.04 -6.06 -18.24
N VAL A 24 -9.92 -5.98 -18.98
CA VAL A 24 -8.62 -5.58 -18.40
C VAL A 24 -8.61 -4.10 -18.02
N ILE A 25 -9.25 -3.24 -18.82
CA ILE A 25 -9.34 -1.79 -18.55
C ILE A 25 -10.18 -1.53 -17.29
N ARG A 26 -11.22 -2.33 -17.08
CA ARG A 26 -12.13 -2.29 -15.93
C ARG A 26 -11.65 -3.05 -14.70
N ALA A 27 -10.37 -3.47 -14.67
CA ALA A 27 -9.72 -3.98 -13.47
C ALA A 27 -9.60 -2.89 -12.36
N GLY A 28 -8.92 -3.22 -11.27
CA GLY A 28 -8.79 -2.36 -10.10
C GLY A 28 -10.12 -2.20 -9.35
N ARG A 29 -10.41 -0.98 -8.91
CA ARG A 29 -11.61 -0.66 -8.14
C ARG A 29 -12.92 -1.02 -8.83
N ASN A 30 -13.02 -0.86 -10.15
CA ASN A 30 -14.26 -1.17 -10.87
C ASN A 30 -14.60 -2.67 -10.78
N PHE A 31 -13.61 -3.53 -11.04
CA PHE A 31 -13.75 -4.97 -10.89
C PHE A 31 -14.20 -5.34 -9.47
N ILE A 32 -13.53 -4.82 -8.43
CA ILE A 32 -13.89 -5.07 -7.02
C ILE A 32 -15.36 -4.75 -6.77
N VAL A 33 -15.80 -3.53 -7.08
CA VAL A 33 -17.18 -3.10 -6.81
C VAL A 33 -18.18 -3.95 -7.57
N ARG A 34 -17.89 -4.24 -8.84
CA ARG A 34 -18.77 -5.07 -9.69
C ARG A 34 -18.89 -6.49 -9.13
N THR A 35 -17.80 -7.14 -8.78
CA THR A 35 -17.81 -8.48 -8.19
C THR A 35 -18.59 -8.51 -6.88
N MET A 36 -18.42 -7.49 -6.03
CA MET A 36 -19.16 -7.42 -4.76
C MET A 36 -20.67 -7.25 -4.95
N LEU A 37 -21.09 -6.49 -5.97
CA LEU A 37 -22.51 -6.34 -6.33
C LEU A 37 -23.07 -7.63 -6.94
N GLU A 38 -22.34 -8.27 -7.86
CA GLU A 38 -22.76 -9.51 -8.52
C GLU A 38 -22.87 -10.68 -7.52
N ARG A 39 -22.08 -10.67 -6.44
CA ARG A 39 -22.10 -11.69 -5.37
C ARG A 39 -23.04 -11.36 -4.20
N ASP A 40 -23.78 -10.27 -4.26
CA ASP A 40 -24.76 -9.84 -3.23
C ASP A 40 -24.24 -9.90 -1.78
N LEU A 41 -23.08 -9.28 -1.54
CA LEU A 41 -22.39 -9.39 -0.24
C LEU A 41 -22.99 -8.53 0.88
N ALA A 42 -24.14 -7.88 0.65
CA ALA A 42 -24.72 -6.89 1.56
C ALA A 42 -25.02 -7.45 2.96
N GLU A 43 -25.37 -8.74 3.06
CA GLU A 43 -25.72 -9.41 4.33
C GLU A 43 -24.61 -10.36 4.85
N VAL A 44 -23.53 -10.56 4.09
CA VAL A 44 -22.41 -11.43 4.49
C VAL A 44 -21.67 -10.86 5.70
N ASP A 45 -21.32 -11.68 6.69
CA ASP A 45 -20.47 -11.24 7.80
C ASP A 45 -19.07 -10.86 7.26
N PRO A 46 -18.58 -9.63 7.48
CA PRO A 46 -17.25 -9.21 7.02
C PRO A 46 -16.08 -10.09 7.49
N LEU A 47 -16.19 -10.80 8.61
CA LEU A 47 -15.16 -11.72 9.11
C LEU A 47 -15.59 -13.19 8.97
N SER A 48 -16.19 -13.53 7.84
CA SER A 48 -16.57 -14.90 7.48
C SER A 48 -15.88 -15.39 6.19
N PRO A 49 -15.69 -16.71 6.01
CA PRO A 49 -15.11 -17.29 4.80
C PRO A 49 -15.78 -16.84 3.49
N GLU A 50 -17.07 -16.50 3.56
CA GLU A 50 -17.90 -16.03 2.44
C GLU A 50 -17.54 -14.61 1.97
N ASN A 51 -16.90 -13.78 2.81
CA ASN A 51 -16.44 -12.45 2.38
C ASN A 51 -15.19 -12.60 1.50
N PRO A 52 -15.22 -12.24 0.21
CA PRO A 52 -14.05 -12.34 -0.66
C PRO A 52 -13.01 -11.27 -0.31
N LEU A 53 -11.73 -11.63 -0.44
CA LEU A 53 -10.63 -10.65 -0.46
C LEU A 53 -10.07 -10.57 -1.87
N ILE A 54 -10.32 -9.44 -2.53
CA ILE A 54 -10.08 -9.24 -3.96
C ILE A 54 -8.85 -8.35 -4.15
N PHE A 55 -7.85 -8.86 -4.87
CA PHE A 55 -6.68 -8.11 -5.32
C PHE A 55 -6.83 -7.83 -6.81
N SER A 56 -6.76 -6.57 -7.22
CA SER A 56 -6.93 -6.19 -8.62
C SER A 56 -5.92 -5.11 -9.03
N ALA A 57 -5.03 -5.49 -9.94
CA ALA A 57 -3.97 -4.65 -10.47
C ALA A 57 -4.48 -3.80 -11.64
N GLY A 58 -3.94 -2.59 -11.78
CA GLY A 58 -4.28 -1.73 -12.90
C GLY A 58 -3.87 -2.31 -14.28
N PRO A 59 -4.51 -1.86 -15.37
CA PRO A 59 -4.26 -2.39 -16.73
C PRO A 59 -2.82 -2.19 -17.23
N PHE A 60 -2.11 -1.21 -16.67
CA PHE A 60 -0.71 -0.90 -17.00
C PHE A 60 0.29 -1.43 -15.96
N ALA A 61 -0.17 -2.23 -14.99
CA ALA A 61 0.73 -2.82 -14.01
C ALA A 61 1.75 -3.74 -14.70
N GLY A 62 3.00 -3.77 -14.21
CA GLY A 62 4.11 -4.51 -14.80
C GLY A 62 4.86 -3.76 -15.90
N THR A 63 4.47 -2.52 -16.19
CA THR A 63 5.04 -1.69 -17.25
C THR A 63 5.84 -0.51 -16.68
N ASN A 64 6.52 0.23 -17.56
CA ASN A 64 7.22 1.47 -17.20
C ASN A 64 6.31 2.71 -17.25
N PHE A 65 5.00 2.53 -17.32
CA PHE A 65 4.07 3.66 -17.30
C PHE A 65 4.05 4.29 -15.89
N SER A 66 4.42 5.58 -15.81
CA SER A 66 4.52 6.28 -14.53
C SER A 66 3.20 6.27 -13.76
N ASN A 67 3.29 5.96 -12.46
CA ASN A 67 2.16 5.91 -11.51
C ASN A 67 1.14 4.79 -11.75
N ALA A 68 1.45 3.79 -12.60
CA ALA A 68 0.47 2.80 -13.04
C ALA A 68 0.62 1.39 -12.43
N ASN A 69 1.59 1.20 -11.53
CA ASN A 69 1.83 -0.06 -10.81
C ASN A 69 1.08 -0.10 -9.46
N ARG A 70 -0.20 0.27 -9.46
CA ARG A 70 -1.06 0.32 -8.26
C ARG A 70 -1.88 -0.97 -8.11
N ILE A 71 -2.05 -1.41 -6.87
CA ILE A 71 -2.93 -2.52 -6.48
C ILE A 71 -4.17 -1.99 -5.76
N SER A 72 -5.35 -2.42 -6.19
CA SER A 72 -6.59 -2.22 -5.44
C SER A 72 -6.88 -3.49 -4.64
N VAL A 73 -7.14 -3.36 -3.35
CA VAL A 73 -7.59 -4.46 -2.49
C VAL A 73 -8.99 -4.15 -1.99
N GLY A 74 -9.92 -5.09 -2.09
CA GLY A 74 -11.27 -4.87 -1.61
C GLY A 74 -11.97 -6.10 -1.06
N CYS A 75 -12.95 -5.82 -0.21
CA CYS A 75 -13.80 -6.77 0.50
C CYS A 75 -14.97 -6.00 1.12
N LYS A 76 -15.91 -6.71 1.77
CA LYS A 76 -16.78 -6.07 2.75
C LYS A 76 -15.94 -5.68 3.97
N SER A 77 -16.06 -4.44 4.42
CA SER A 77 -15.27 -3.90 5.52
C SER A 77 -15.77 -4.42 6.87
N PRO A 78 -14.91 -5.00 7.71
CA PRO A 78 -15.28 -5.31 9.09
C PRO A 78 -15.31 -4.04 9.97
N LEU A 79 -14.67 -2.95 9.54
CA LEU A 79 -14.70 -1.68 10.26
C LEU A 79 -15.99 -0.88 10.01
N THR A 80 -16.47 -0.85 8.76
CA THR A 80 -17.61 0.02 8.39
C THR A 80 -18.89 -0.75 8.03
N GLY A 81 -18.82 -2.08 7.85
CA GLY A 81 -19.93 -2.92 7.40
C GLY A 81 -20.29 -2.78 5.92
N GLY A 82 -19.77 -1.78 5.21
CA GLY A 82 -20.02 -1.53 3.79
C GLY A 82 -18.93 -2.06 2.86
N ILE A 83 -18.96 -1.62 1.61
CA ILE A 83 -17.89 -1.89 0.65
C ILE A 83 -16.60 -1.15 1.02
N LYS A 84 -15.45 -1.83 0.90
CA LYS A 84 -14.14 -1.18 0.93
C LYS A 84 -13.30 -1.52 -0.28
N GLU A 85 -12.66 -0.48 -0.81
CA GLU A 85 -11.45 -0.59 -1.62
C GLU A 85 -10.34 0.23 -0.97
N SER A 86 -9.13 -0.32 -0.97
CA SER A 86 -7.92 0.27 -0.40
C SER A 86 -6.75 0.08 -1.36
N ASN A 87 -6.06 1.17 -1.68
CA ASN A 87 -5.16 1.23 -2.82
C ASN A 87 -3.69 1.37 -2.41
N GLY A 88 -2.84 0.44 -2.86
CA GLY A 88 -1.42 0.37 -2.54
C GLY A 88 -0.50 0.68 -3.72
N GLY A 89 0.68 1.22 -3.41
CA GLY A 89 1.82 1.32 -4.35
C GLY A 89 2.74 0.11 -4.26
N GLY A 90 4.03 0.31 -4.52
CA GLY A 90 5.05 -0.73 -4.35
C GLY A 90 5.26 -1.59 -5.60
N THR A 91 5.78 -2.78 -5.37
CA THR A 91 6.19 -3.72 -6.42
C THR A 91 5.23 -4.88 -6.63
N PHE A 92 4.15 -4.99 -5.83
CA PHE A 92 3.27 -6.16 -5.88
C PHE A 92 2.41 -6.21 -7.14
N ALA A 93 1.72 -5.11 -7.47
CA ALA A 93 1.00 -4.99 -8.75
C ALA A 93 1.96 -5.10 -9.93
N PHE A 94 3.17 -4.55 -9.79
CA PHE A 94 4.20 -4.65 -10.82
C PHE A 94 4.55 -6.12 -11.10
N ALA A 95 4.80 -6.92 -10.06
CA ALA A 95 5.06 -8.36 -10.19
C ALA A 95 3.88 -9.09 -10.84
N LEU A 96 2.65 -8.91 -10.34
CA LEU A 96 1.44 -9.50 -10.95
C LEU A 96 1.31 -9.14 -12.44
N GLY A 97 1.52 -7.86 -12.75
CA GLY A 97 1.48 -7.36 -14.11
C GLY A 97 2.52 -8.04 -15.01
N GLN A 98 3.76 -8.22 -14.54
CA GLN A 98 4.83 -8.93 -15.25
C GLN A 98 4.53 -10.42 -15.47
N LEU A 99 3.73 -11.01 -14.58
CA LEU A 99 3.17 -12.36 -14.77
C LEU A 99 1.90 -12.35 -15.64
N GLU A 100 1.56 -11.24 -16.27
CA GLU A 100 0.34 -11.06 -17.07
C GLU A 100 -0.93 -11.44 -16.29
N ILE A 101 -0.92 -11.25 -14.97
CA ILE A 101 -2.05 -11.45 -14.05
C ILE A 101 -2.66 -10.08 -13.74
N ALA A 102 -3.97 -9.94 -13.98
CA ALA A 102 -4.75 -8.75 -13.66
C ALA A 102 -5.15 -8.68 -12.19
N GLY A 103 -5.16 -9.81 -11.48
CA GLY A 103 -5.55 -9.88 -10.08
C GLY A 103 -5.94 -11.30 -9.68
N PHE A 104 -6.42 -11.42 -8.45
CA PHE A 104 -6.96 -12.66 -7.91
C PHE A 104 -7.98 -12.40 -6.79
N THR A 105 -8.92 -13.33 -6.60
CA THR A 105 -9.86 -13.34 -5.48
C THR A 105 -9.51 -14.50 -4.54
N LEU A 106 -9.51 -14.22 -3.24
CA LEU A 106 -9.38 -15.23 -2.18
C LEU A 106 -10.75 -15.51 -1.56
N ASP A 107 -11.30 -16.67 -1.87
CA ASP A 107 -12.57 -17.19 -1.35
C ASP A 107 -12.32 -18.23 -0.25
N GLY A 108 -13.25 -18.41 0.68
CA GLY A 108 -13.08 -19.31 1.82
C GLY A 108 -11.99 -18.84 2.79
N ALA A 109 -11.46 -19.77 3.58
CA ALA A 109 -10.35 -19.54 4.52
C ALA A 109 -9.46 -20.77 4.62
N CYS A 110 -8.16 -20.58 4.85
CA CYS A 110 -7.26 -21.70 5.12
C CYS A 110 -7.54 -22.30 6.51
N GLN A 111 -7.36 -23.61 6.65
CA GLN A 111 -7.40 -24.28 7.96
C GLN A 111 -6.24 -23.82 8.85
N ASP A 112 -5.04 -23.77 8.28
CA ASP A 112 -3.80 -23.34 8.93
C ASP A 112 -3.23 -22.07 8.28
N TRP A 113 -2.41 -21.34 9.02
CA TRP A 113 -1.75 -20.14 8.51
C TRP A 113 -0.85 -20.46 7.31
N THR A 114 -1.08 -19.77 6.20
CA THR A 114 -0.54 -20.14 4.90
C THR A 114 0.23 -18.98 4.25
N VAL A 115 1.34 -19.31 3.60
CA VAL A 115 2.02 -18.49 2.59
C VAL A 115 1.57 -18.97 1.22
N ILE A 116 1.05 -18.05 0.40
CA ILE A 116 0.73 -18.34 -1.00
C ILE A 116 1.88 -17.80 -1.86
N ARG A 117 2.39 -18.58 -2.80
CA ARG A 117 3.37 -18.10 -3.78
C ARG A 117 2.85 -18.26 -5.19
N ILE A 118 3.00 -17.21 -6.00
CA ILE A 118 2.74 -17.21 -7.44
C ILE A 118 4.09 -17.09 -8.13
N THR A 119 4.52 -18.16 -8.80
CA THR A 119 5.84 -18.21 -9.43
C THR A 119 5.83 -17.58 -10.82
N LYS A 120 7.02 -17.27 -11.34
CA LYS A 120 7.18 -16.78 -12.72
C LYS A 120 6.71 -17.77 -13.79
N ASP A 121 6.59 -19.04 -13.43
CA ASP A 121 6.13 -20.13 -14.29
C ASP A 121 4.62 -20.39 -14.10
N HIS A 122 3.93 -19.47 -13.41
CA HIS A 122 2.50 -19.50 -13.09
C HIS A 122 2.03 -20.66 -12.20
N GLU A 123 2.96 -21.29 -11.47
CA GLU A 123 2.61 -22.24 -10.42
C GLU A 123 2.12 -21.47 -9.17
N ILE A 124 1.08 -22.00 -8.51
CA ILE A 124 0.59 -21.48 -7.24
C ILE A 124 0.84 -22.52 -6.15
N THR A 125 1.66 -22.18 -5.18
CA THR A 125 1.97 -23.05 -4.04
C THR A 125 1.39 -22.49 -2.75
N PHE A 126 1.07 -23.40 -1.82
CA PHE A 126 0.54 -23.09 -0.49
C PHE A 126 1.46 -23.73 0.54
N GLU A 127 2.17 -22.90 1.28
CA GLU A 127 3.23 -23.32 2.20
C GLU A 127 2.87 -22.94 3.65
N ASP A 128 3.43 -23.65 4.62
CA ASP A 128 3.26 -23.33 6.04
C ASP A 128 3.81 -21.94 6.36
N ALA A 129 3.05 -21.17 7.15
CA ALA A 129 3.43 -19.84 7.58
C ALA A 129 3.82 -19.74 9.06
N ALA A 130 3.83 -20.85 9.82
CA ALA A 130 4.19 -20.85 11.23
C ALA A 130 5.50 -20.09 11.55
N PRO A 131 6.59 -20.16 10.73
CA PRO A 131 7.82 -19.42 10.98
C PRO A 131 7.67 -17.89 10.98
N TYR A 132 6.60 -17.36 10.40
CA TYR A 132 6.40 -15.91 10.23
C TYR A 132 5.35 -15.33 11.19
N LEU A 133 4.60 -16.17 11.92
CA LEU A 133 3.53 -15.71 12.81
C LEU A 133 4.07 -14.92 14.00
N GLY A 134 3.32 -13.91 14.42
CA GLY A 134 3.69 -12.99 15.50
C GLY A 134 4.79 -12.00 15.14
N LYS A 135 5.44 -12.15 13.98
CA LYS A 135 6.50 -11.26 13.52
C LYS A 135 5.91 -9.99 12.90
N GLY A 136 6.56 -8.87 13.19
CA GLY A 136 6.36 -7.61 12.49
C GLY A 136 6.62 -7.76 10.99
N ASN A 137 6.06 -6.86 10.19
CA ASN A 137 6.21 -6.87 8.74
C ASN A 137 7.67 -6.84 8.30
N PHE A 138 8.54 -6.07 8.97
CA PHE A 138 9.96 -5.98 8.58
C PHE A 138 10.70 -7.29 8.81
N GLU A 139 10.51 -7.93 9.96
CA GLU A 139 11.14 -9.22 10.27
C GLU A 139 10.59 -10.34 9.36
N ALA A 140 9.27 -10.38 9.15
CA ALA A 140 8.65 -11.33 8.23
C ALA A 140 9.15 -11.15 6.79
N ALA A 141 9.28 -9.90 6.31
CA ALA A 141 9.83 -9.61 4.98
C ALA A 141 11.27 -10.11 4.83
N ALA A 142 12.13 -9.88 5.84
CA ALA A 142 13.52 -10.32 5.82
C ALA A 142 13.62 -11.86 5.68
N LEU A 143 12.86 -12.62 6.47
CA LEU A 143 12.84 -14.08 6.40
C LEU A 143 12.30 -14.61 5.06
N LEU A 144 11.27 -13.96 4.51
CA LEU A 144 10.71 -14.32 3.20
C LEU A 144 11.71 -14.03 2.07
N HIS A 145 12.46 -12.92 2.15
CA HIS A 145 13.52 -12.63 1.18
C HIS A 145 14.74 -13.54 1.33
N GLU A 146 15.09 -13.98 2.54
CA GLU A 146 16.09 -15.03 2.74
C GLU A 146 15.69 -16.33 2.05
N LYS A 147 14.41 -16.72 2.16
CA LYS A 147 13.89 -17.97 1.58
C LYS A 147 13.71 -17.90 0.05
N TYR A 148 13.13 -16.83 -0.47
CA TYR A 148 12.71 -16.73 -1.89
C TYR A 148 13.62 -15.84 -2.74
N GLY A 149 14.57 -15.11 -2.13
CA GLY A 149 15.45 -14.15 -2.76
C GLY A 149 14.81 -12.76 -3.00
N ASP A 150 15.59 -11.84 -3.57
CA ASP A 150 15.17 -10.43 -3.75
C ASP A 150 14.28 -10.18 -4.98
N LYS A 151 14.16 -11.18 -5.85
CA LYS A 151 13.38 -11.09 -7.10
C LYS A 151 11.90 -11.47 -6.91
N VAL A 152 11.37 -11.27 -5.71
CA VAL A 152 9.95 -11.39 -5.41
C VAL A 152 9.41 -10.06 -4.89
N SER A 153 8.10 -9.90 -4.93
CA SER A 153 7.37 -8.86 -4.22
C SER A 153 6.43 -9.52 -3.21
N LEU A 154 6.29 -8.91 -2.05
CA LEU A 154 5.51 -9.45 -0.95
C LEU A 154 4.24 -8.63 -0.76
N ALA A 155 3.15 -9.32 -0.38
CA ALA A 155 2.03 -8.75 0.34
C ALA A 155 1.98 -9.44 1.71
N LEU A 156 1.95 -8.68 2.81
CA LEU A 156 2.10 -9.20 4.17
C LEU A 156 0.90 -8.87 5.05
N CYS A 157 0.58 -9.82 5.94
CA CYS A 157 -0.30 -9.63 7.09
C CYS A 157 0.60 -9.33 8.30
N GLY A 158 0.49 -8.11 8.83
CA GLY A 158 1.16 -7.74 10.08
C GLY A 158 0.47 -8.38 11.30
N PRO A 159 1.07 -8.30 12.49
CA PRO A 159 0.54 -8.91 13.71
C PRO A 159 -0.88 -8.41 14.05
N VAL A 160 -1.24 -7.17 13.71
CA VAL A 160 -2.61 -6.66 13.94
C VAL A 160 -3.63 -7.31 13.00
N GLY A 161 -3.22 -7.66 11.79
CA GLY A 161 -4.04 -8.48 10.91
C GLY A 161 -4.21 -9.91 11.43
N GLU A 162 -3.19 -10.48 12.07
CA GLU A 162 -3.24 -11.87 12.59
C GLU A 162 -4.34 -12.10 13.62
N TYR A 163 -4.58 -11.15 14.52
CA TYR A 163 -5.69 -11.20 15.46
C TYR A 163 -6.98 -10.52 14.94
N GLN A 164 -7.02 -10.18 13.65
CA GLN A 164 -8.18 -9.59 12.96
C GLN A 164 -8.54 -8.17 13.46
N GLY A 165 -7.55 -7.37 13.85
CA GLY A 165 -7.74 -6.00 14.28
C GLY A 165 -8.29 -5.11 13.15
N LEU A 166 -9.37 -4.38 13.43
CA LEU A 166 -10.17 -3.67 12.42
C LEU A 166 -9.44 -2.52 11.69
N ILE A 167 -8.32 -2.04 12.24
CA ILE A 167 -7.47 -1.01 11.63
C ILE A 167 -6.30 -1.60 10.82
N SER A 168 -6.22 -2.93 10.71
CA SER A 168 -5.13 -3.58 9.97
C SER A 168 -5.29 -3.44 8.46
N GLY A 169 -4.15 -3.21 7.81
CA GLY A 169 -3.98 -3.19 6.38
C GLY A 169 -3.21 -4.39 5.84
N ILE A 170 -2.87 -4.28 4.56
CA ILE A 170 -1.98 -5.21 3.87
C ILE A 170 -0.75 -4.45 3.39
N ALA A 171 0.42 -4.80 3.91
CA ALA A 171 1.68 -4.19 3.56
C ALA A 171 2.27 -4.84 2.30
N PHE A 172 2.93 -4.05 1.47
CA PHE A 172 3.52 -4.43 0.19
C PHE A 172 4.96 -3.93 0.11
N SER A 173 5.81 -4.71 -0.55
CA SER A 173 7.19 -4.33 -0.84
C SER A 173 7.26 -3.06 -1.68
N ASP A 174 8.14 -2.13 -1.34
CA ASP A 174 8.58 -1.04 -2.23
C ASP A 174 9.73 -1.51 -3.17
N ASN A 175 10.48 -0.58 -3.74
CA ASN A 175 11.55 -0.87 -4.69
C ASN A 175 12.79 -1.49 -4.00
N GLU A 176 13.00 -1.16 -2.74
CA GLU A 176 14.10 -1.62 -1.88
C GLU A 176 13.66 -2.80 -1.01
N ASN A 177 12.54 -3.45 -1.39
CA ASN A 177 11.95 -4.60 -0.73
C ASN A 177 11.44 -4.32 0.71
N ARG A 178 11.28 -3.07 1.11
CA ARG A 178 10.70 -2.71 2.41
C ARG A 178 9.18 -2.88 2.38
N PRO A 179 8.55 -3.44 3.41
CA PRO A 179 7.10 -3.66 3.46
C PRO A 179 6.34 -2.41 3.91
N VAL A 180 6.55 -1.27 3.24
CA VAL A 180 6.07 0.05 3.70
C VAL A 180 4.98 0.68 2.83
N ARG A 181 4.55 0.00 1.77
CA ARG A 181 3.41 0.45 0.95
C ARG A 181 2.19 -0.30 1.43
N ILE A 182 1.09 0.37 1.75
CA ILE A 182 -0.01 -0.29 2.45
C ILE A 182 -1.35 -0.01 1.78
N SER A 183 -2.15 -1.07 1.59
CA SER A 183 -3.60 -0.94 1.48
C SER A 183 -4.16 -1.00 2.89
N ALA A 184 -4.29 0.17 3.53
CA ALA A 184 -4.47 0.26 4.98
C ALA A 184 -5.94 0.23 5.43
N ARG A 185 -6.71 1.21 4.97
CA ARG A 185 -7.99 1.58 5.58
C ARG A 185 -9.06 0.50 5.48
N GLY A 186 -10.01 0.53 6.40
CA GLY A 186 -11.26 -0.23 6.35
C GLY A 186 -11.13 -1.72 6.64
N GLY A 187 -10.05 -2.13 7.31
CA GLY A 187 -9.91 -3.49 7.86
C GLY A 187 -9.68 -4.59 6.83
N VAL A 188 -9.08 -4.29 5.67
CA VAL A 188 -8.72 -5.31 4.67
C VAL A 188 -7.68 -6.31 5.21
N GLY A 189 -6.82 -5.88 6.14
CA GLY A 189 -5.87 -6.75 6.85
C GLY A 189 -6.57 -7.74 7.79
N ALA A 190 -7.70 -7.37 8.37
CA ALA A 190 -8.47 -8.23 9.28
C ALA A 190 -9.14 -9.37 8.51
N VAL A 191 -9.71 -9.06 7.34
CA VAL A 191 -10.27 -10.08 6.43
C VAL A 191 -9.17 -11.05 5.97
N ARG A 192 -7.98 -10.54 5.68
CA ARG A 192 -6.82 -11.38 5.35
C ARG A 192 -6.44 -12.32 6.51
N GLY A 193 -6.47 -11.80 7.74
CA GLY A 193 -6.19 -12.58 8.94
C GLY A 193 -7.23 -13.67 9.22
N MET A 194 -8.51 -13.36 9.03
CA MET A 194 -9.61 -14.34 9.11
C MET A 194 -9.40 -15.48 8.12
N LYS A 195 -8.92 -15.16 6.92
CA LYS A 195 -8.58 -16.15 5.88
C LYS A 195 -7.29 -16.94 6.18
N LYS A 196 -6.56 -16.60 7.24
CA LYS A 196 -5.27 -17.18 7.66
C LYS A 196 -4.18 -17.14 6.60
N VAL A 197 -4.09 -16.04 5.85
CA VAL A 197 -3.04 -15.85 4.82
C VAL A 197 -1.97 -14.88 5.35
N LYS A 198 -0.82 -15.41 5.78
CA LYS A 198 0.26 -14.59 6.37
C LYS A 198 1.03 -13.81 5.32
N ALA A 199 1.40 -14.44 4.22
CA ALA A 199 2.16 -13.82 3.13
C ALA A 199 1.60 -14.25 1.77
N ILE A 200 1.69 -13.35 0.78
CA ILE A 200 1.55 -13.68 -0.63
C ILE A 200 2.85 -13.24 -1.30
N VAL A 201 3.55 -14.18 -1.92
CA VAL A 201 4.84 -13.97 -2.56
C VAL A 201 4.62 -14.04 -4.07
N CYS A 202 5.02 -13.01 -4.79
CA CYS A 202 4.86 -12.94 -6.24
C CYS A 202 6.22 -12.75 -6.89
N ASP A 203 6.63 -13.70 -7.73
CA ASP A 203 7.89 -13.58 -8.48
C ASP A 203 7.84 -12.37 -9.43
N LYS A 204 8.94 -11.61 -9.49
CA LYS A 204 9.13 -10.54 -10.50
C LYS A 204 9.64 -11.19 -11.79
N ALA A 205 9.07 -10.80 -12.93
CA ALA A 205 9.41 -11.33 -14.24
C ALA A 205 9.81 -10.21 -15.22
N LYS A 206 9.46 -10.36 -16.50
CA LYS A 206 9.76 -9.36 -17.54
C LYS A 206 8.54 -8.49 -17.77
N MET A 207 8.76 -7.30 -18.35
CA MET A 207 7.67 -6.43 -18.76
C MET A 207 6.70 -7.19 -19.70
N PRO A 208 5.37 -7.01 -19.55
CA PRO A 208 4.36 -7.70 -20.36
C PRO A 208 4.51 -7.48 -21.85
N THR A 209 3.87 -8.37 -22.60
CA THR A 209 3.76 -8.23 -24.05
C THR A 209 2.71 -7.17 -24.41
N PHE A 210 2.96 -6.46 -25.52
CA PHE A 210 2.03 -5.45 -26.05
C PHE A 210 1.75 -5.74 -27.51
N VAL A 211 0.50 -5.54 -27.93
CA VAL A 211 0.08 -5.66 -29.33
C VAL A 211 0.88 -4.71 -30.22
N ASP A 212 1.02 -3.44 -29.80
CA ASP A 212 1.86 -2.44 -30.48
C ASP A 212 2.85 -1.83 -29.49
N ARG A 213 3.95 -2.55 -29.25
CA ARG A 213 5.01 -2.13 -28.33
C ARG A 213 5.59 -0.76 -28.70
N LYS A 214 5.79 -0.48 -29.99
CA LYS A 214 6.40 0.78 -30.43
C LYS A 214 5.51 1.95 -30.06
N LYS A 215 4.21 1.87 -30.35
CA LYS A 215 3.22 2.90 -30.00
C LYS A 215 3.11 3.08 -28.49
N VAL A 216 3.03 1.99 -27.72
CA VAL A 216 2.97 2.06 -26.25
C VAL A 216 4.20 2.78 -25.68
N MET A 217 5.40 2.41 -26.12
CA MET A 217 6.63 3.04 -25.62
C MET A 217 6.76 4.52 -26.01
N THR A 218 6.27 4.90 -27.19
CA THR A 218 6.16 6.33 -27.57
C THR A 218 5.21 7.07 -26.63
N LEU A 219 4.02 6.54 -26.38
CA LEU A 219 3.03 7.16 -25.48
C LEU A 219 3.54 7.27 -24.04
N VAL A 220 4.27 6.26 -23.55
CA VAL A 220 4.92 6.31 -22.23
C VAL A 220 5.93 7.46 -22.16
N ARG A 221 6.73 7.67 -23.21
CA ARG A 221 7.69 8.79 -23.28
C ARG A 221 6.97 10.14 -23.30
N ASP A 222 5.94 10.27 -24.14
CA ASP A 222 5.18 11.52 -24.28
C ASP A 222 4.47 11.88 -22.97
N TYR A 223 3.86 10.90 -22.30
CA TYR A 223 3.26 11.07 -20.98
C TYR A 223 4.31 11.43 -19.93
N GLY A 224 5.47 10.79 -19.96
CA GLY A 224 6.58 11.14 -19.08
C GLY A 224 7.06 12.58 -19.25
N ALA A 225 7.15 13.07 -20.49
CA ALA A 225 7.49 14.47 -20.76
C ALA A 225 6.44 15.44 -20.18
N LYS A 226 5.16 15.09 -20.26
CA LYS A 226 4.08 15.88 -19.64
C LYS A 226 4.18 15.92 -18.12
N ILE A 227 4.44 14.78 -17.46
CA ILE A 227 4.64 14.74 -16.00
C ILE A 227 5.84 15.62 -15.60
N SER A 228 6.97 15.48 -16.30
CA SER A 228 8.18 16.24 -15.98
C SER A 228 7.99 17.76 -16.14
N ALA A 229 7.11 18.18 -17.04
CA ALA A 229 6.78 19.59 -17.26
C ALA A 229 5.66 20.12 -16.33
N ASP A 230 4.95 19.25 -15.61
CA ASP A 230 3.83 19.64 -14.75
C ASP A 230 4.32 20.25 -13.42
N PRO A 231 3.97 21.50 -13.09
CA PRO A 231 4.42 22.14 -11.84
C PRO A 231 3.94 21.42 -10.58
N GLY A 232 2.76 20.78 -10.62
CA GLY A 232 2.21 20.02 -9.49
C GLY A 232 3.04 18.77 -9.21
N ALA A 233 3.37 18.01 -10.26
CA ALA A 233 4.27 16.87 -10.16
C ALA A 233 5.66 17.26 -9.65
N GLN A 234 6.20 18.40 -10.10
CA GLN A 234 7.47 18.93 -9.60
C GLN A 234 7.40 19.33 -8.12
N ALA A 235 6.30 19.93 -7.66
CA ALA A 235 6.08 20.25 -6.25
C ALA A 235 6.02 18.96 -5.40
N MET A 236 5.22 17.99 -5.82
CA MET A 236 5.11 16.68 -5.19
C MET A 236 6.46 15.93 -5.13
N GLY A 237 7.29 16.01 -6.18
CA GLY A 237 8.62 15.41 -6.18
C GLY A 237 9.63 16.11 -5.25
N ARG A 238 9.41 17.38 -4.92
CA ARG A 238 10.28 18.15 -4.01
C ARG A 238 9.97 17.92 -2.54
N ASN A 239 8.69 17.98 -2.17
CA ASN A 239 8.25 18.00 -0.77
C ASN A 239 7.36 16.79 -0.39
N GLY A 240 7.07 15.91 -1.35
CA GLY A 240 6.12 14.83 -1.15
C GLY A 240 4.71 15.32 -0.85
N THR A 241 3.89 14.46 -0.26
CA THR A 241 2.57 14.88 0.24
C THR A 241 2.69 15.80 1.46
N ALA A 242 3.80 15.75 2.21
CA ALA A 242 4.01 16.52 3.43
C ALA A 242 3.81 18.04 3.26
N GLN A 243 3.98 18.59 2.06
CA GLN A 243 3.65 19.99 1.74
C GLN A 243 2.18 20.37 2.06
N VAL A 244 1.27 19.39 2.06
CA VAL A 244 -0.14 19.60 2.40
C VAL A 244 -0.29 19.96 3.88
N SER A 245 0.65 19.56 4.74
CA SER A 245 0.69 19.97 6.15
C SER A 245 0.89 21.50 6.27
N ASP A 246 1.78 22.07 5.47
CA ASP A 246 2.00 23.53 5.44
C ASP A 246 0.77 24.28 4.95
N LEU A 247 0.18 23.81 3.84
CA LEU A 247 -1.03 24.39 3.28
C LEU A 247 -2.18 24.35 4.29
N THR A 248 -2.42 23.20 4.91
CA THR A 248 -3.55 23.00 5.83
C THR A 248 -3.37 23.75 7.14
N ASN A 249 -2.14 23.88 7.65
CA ASN A 249 -1.87 24.77 8.78
C ASN A 249 -2.14 26.23 8.40
N HIS A 250 -1.76 26.67 7.20
CA HIS A 250 -1.98 28.05 6.77
C HIS A 250 -3.47 28.42 6.64
N ILE A 251 -4.29 27.53 6.05
CA ILE A 251 -5.71 27.79 5.80
C ILE A 251 -6.63 27.46 6.99
N GLY A 252 -6.10 26.94 8.11
CA GLY A 252 -6.91 26.53 9.26
C GLY A 252 -7.63 25.19 9.08
N GLY A 253 -7.07 24.29 8.26
CA GLY A 253 -7.64 22.97 7.96
C GLY A 253 -6.82 21.78 8.46
N LEU A 254 -5.75 22.00 9.23
CA LEU A 254 -4.90 20.93 9.76
C LEU A 254 -5.55 20.32 11.02
N PRO A 255 -5.79 19.00 11.09
CA PRO A 255 -6.28 18.35 12.31
C PRO A 255 -5.30 18.49 13.49
N VAL A 256 -5.72 19.13 14.57
CA VAL A 256 -4.89 19.31 15.79
C VAL A 256 -5.70 18.94 17.03
N ASN A 257 -5.11 18.10 17.90
CA ASN A 257 -5.70 17.65 19.16
C ASN A 257 -7.16 17.18 19.00
N ASN A 258 -7.35 16.09 18.26
CA ASN A 258 -8.65 15.52 17.92
C ASN A 258 -9.58 16.51 17.20
N PHE A 259 -9.08 17.16 16.15
CA PHE A 259 -9.80 18.17 15.37
C PHE A 259 -10.31 19.37 16.19
N SER A 260 -9.80 19.60 17.42
CA SER A 260 -10.21 20.72 18.27
C SER A 260 -9.68 22.07 17.77
N ALA A 261 -8.63 22.06 16.94
CA ALA A 261 -8.11 23.21 16.25
C ALA A 261 -7.72 22.88 14.81
N GLY A 262 -7.65 23.92 13.97
CA GLY A 262 -7.29 23.83 12.54
C GLY A 262 -5.86 24.27 12.21
N GLN A 263 -5.11 24.72 13.21
CA GLN A 263 -3.72 25.20 13.09
C GLN A 263 -2.92 24.71 14.30
N GLN A 264 -1.74 24.16 14.07
CA GLN A 264 -0.84 23.73 15.14
C GLN A 264 0.01 24.91 15.64
N VAL A 265 0.34 25.83 14.72
CA VAL A 265 1.16 27.02 14.97
C VAL A 265 0.68 28.20 14.15
N ASP A 266 0.93 29.41 14.65
CA ASP A 266 0.93 30.63 13.84
C ASP A 266 2.31 30.81 13.19
N THR A 267 2.38 30.64 11.88
CA THR A 267 3.64 30.71 11.12
C THR A 267 4.26 32.10 11.09
N ALA A 268 3.55 33.15 11.53
CA ALA A 268 4.14 34.47 11.72
C ALA A 268 5.09 34.52 12.93
N ASN A 269 4.90 33.60 13.90
CA ASN A 269 5.57 33.63 15.19
C ASN A 269 6.37 32.36 15.49
N GLU A 270 6.02 31.22 14.88
CA GLU A 270 6.62 29.92 15.17
C GLU A 270 6.87 29.11 13.89
N VAL A 271 7.95 28.31 13.88
CA VAL A 271 8.25 27.37 12.79
C VAL A 271 7.33 26.16 12.88
N HIS A 272 6.62 25.86 11.80
CA HIS A 272 5.82 24.64 11.69
C HIS A 272 6.71 23.41 11.44
N LYS A 273 7.19 22.78 12.51
CA LYS A 273 8.08 21.60 12.42
C LYS A 273 7.42 20.39 11.74
N MET A 274 6.11 20.26 11.87
CA MET A 274 5.32 19.21 11.20
C MET A 274 4.99 19.56 9.74
N GLY A 275 5.56 20.65 9.22
CA GLY A 275 5.49 21.09 7.84
C GLY A 275 6.39 20.30 6.89
N GLY A 276 5.98 20.20 5.63
CA GLY A 276 6.76 19.54 4.58
C GLY A 276 8.09 20.25 4.32
N ASP A 277 8.10 21.59 4.32
CA ASP A 277 9.35 22.35 4.14
C ASP A 277 10.37 22.05 5.24
N TYR A 278 9.94 22.07 6.51
CA TYR A 278 10.81 21.76 7.65
C TYR A 278 11.30 20.32 7.62
N ILE A 279 10.39 19.35 7.48
CA ILE A 279 10.71 17.91 7.45
C ILE A 279 11.72 17.62 6.33
N ARG A 280 11.54 18.24 5.16
CA ARG A 280 12.41 18.05 4.01
C ARG A 280 13.83 18.55 4.27
N GLU A 281 14.00 19.80 4.74
CA GLU A 281 15.33 20.34 5.01
C GLU A 281 16.02 19.61 6.17
N LEU A 282 15.26 19.25 7.21
CA LEU A 282 15.76 18.41 8.31
C LEU A 282 16.28 17.07 7.78
N ASN A 283 15.47 16.34 7.01
CA ASN A 283 15.85 15.04 6.47
C ASN A 283 17.08 15.14 5.57
N LYS A 284 17.12 16.14 4.69
CA LYS A 284 18.27 16.40 3.80
C LYS A 284 19.54 16.70 4.59
N SER A 285 19.46 17.49 5.67
CA SER A 285 20.61 17.84 6.51
C SER A 285 21.23 16.62 7.21
N ARG A 286 20.43 15.56 7.40
CA ARG A 286 20.83 14.29 8.03
C ARG A 286 21.20 13.20 7.01
N GLY A 287 21.17 13.51 5.71
CA GLY A 287 21.53 12.56 4.64
C GLY A 287 20.39 11.65 4.17
N GLY A 288 19.13 11.93 4.54
CA GLY A 288 17.98 11.18 4.06
C GLY A 288 17.57 11.53 2.63
N GLU A 289 16.76 10.67 2.02
CA GLU A 289 16.27 10.86 0.65
C GLU A 289 14.94 11.62 0.66
N THR A 290 14.91 12.81 0.06
CA THR A 290 13.68 13.62 -0.04
C THR A 290 12.87 13.35 -1.30
N THR A 291 13.37 12.49 -2.20
CA THR A 291 12.69 12.09 -3.43
C THR A 291 12.91 10.61 -3.69
N HIS A 292 11.83 9.85 -3.67
CA HIS A 292 11.86 8.40 -3.77
C HIS A 292 10.66 7.90 -4.59
N ALA A 293 10.92 6.96 -5.50
CA ALA A 293 9.86 6.33 -6.29
C ALA A 293 9.17 5.26 -5.46
N CYS A 294 7.89 5.41 -5.12
CA CYS A 294 7.18 4.40 -4.33
C CYS A 294 6.93 3.08 -5.09
N MET A 295 7.15 3.06 -6.40
CA MET A 295 6.98 1.91 -7.29
C MET A 295 7.89 2.05 -8.52
N PRO A 296 8.16 0.97 -9.28
CA PRO A 296 8.99 1.06 -10.48
C PRO A 296 8.38 1.99 -11.53
N GLY A 297 9.21 2.82 -12.17
CA GLY A 297 8.81 3.72 -13.26
C GLY A 297 8.08 5.00 -12.85
N CYS A 298 7.80 5.23 -11.56
CA CYS A 298 7.19 6.48 -11.09
C CYS A 298 8.14 7.67 -11.28
N LEU A 299 7.73 8.65 -12.08
CA LEU A 299 8.50 9.87 -12.36
C LEU A 299 8.25 11.00 -11.36
N ILE A 300 7.13 10.94 -10.60
CA ILE A 300 6.80 11.97 -9.60
C ILE A 300 7.75 11.88 -8.40
N LYS A 301 8.03 10.66 -7.92
CA LYS A 301 8.94 10.40 -6.80
C LYS A 301 8.62 11.20 -5.53
N CYS A 302 7.34 11.20 -5.15
CA CYS A 302 6.83 11.95 -4.00
C CYS A 302 7.11 11.32 -2.63
N SER A 303 7.60 10.07 -2.57
CA SER A 303 7.97 9.43 -1.31
C SER A 303 9.29 10.01 -0.81
N ASN A 304 9.59 9.80 0.48
CA ASN A 304 10.90 10.05 1.07
C ASN A 304 11.40 8.81 1.84
N ILE A 305 12.68 8.80 2.17
CA ILE A 305 13.30 7.89 3.15
C ILE A 305 13.81 8.81 4.26
N TYR A 306 13.12 8.79 5.39
CA TYR A 306 13.40 9.64 6.53
C TYR A 306 14.41 8.99 7.45
N VAL A 307 15.44 9.73 7.85
CA VAL A 307 16.54 9.26 8.68
C VAL A 307 16.60 10.00 10.02
N ASP A 308 17.12 9.34 11.04
CA ASP A 308 17.39 9.95 12.34
C ASP A 308 18.60 10.90 12.31
N GLU A 309 18.93 11.51 13.44
CA GLU A 309 20.07 12.43 13.59
C GLU A 309 21.44 11.81 13.24
N ASN A 310 21.55 10.49 13.25
CA ASN A 310 22.77 9.75 12.91
C ASN A 310 22.77 9.28 11.44
N GLY A 311 21.76 9.66 10.66
CA GLY A 311 21.60 9.26 9.26
C GLY A 311 21.10 7.81 9.09
N LYS A 312 20.61 7.17 10.15
CA LYS A 312 20.03 5.83 10.07
C LYS A 312 18.57 5.92 9.61
N GLU A 313 18.19 5.10 8.63
CA GLU A 313 16.79 5.01 8.18
C GLU A 313 15.86 4.72 9.36
N LEU A 314 14.87 5.60 9.52
CA LEU A 314 13.87 5.53 10.57
C LEU A 314 12.52 5.09 10.00
N VAL A 315 12.06 5.73 8.92
CA VAL A 315 10.81 5.37 8.25
C VAL A 315 10.80 5.81 6.80
N SER A 316 10.08 5.08 5.95
CA SER A 316 9.73 5.51 4.60
C SER A 316 8.28 5.15 4.34
N PRO A 317 7.43 6.02 3.79
CA PRO A 317 7.53 7.49 3.76
C PRO A 317 6.91 8.20 4.98
N MET A 318 7.24 9.48 5.13
CA MET A 318 6.51 10.48 5.91
C MET A 318 5.46 11.13 5.00
N GLU A 319 4.23 10.63 5.05
CA GLU A 319 3.10 11.13 4.25
C GLU A 319 2.23 12.11 5.06
N TYR A 320 1.58 13.05 4.37
CA TYR A 320 0.70 14.05 4.98
C TYR A 320 -0.31 13.45 5.96
N GLU A 321 -1.02 12.40 5.56
CA GLU A 321 -2.09 11.85 6.41
C GLU A 321 -1.54 11.24 7.71
N THR A 322 -0.35 10.67 7.67
CA THR A 322 0.32 10.20 8.88
C THR A 322 0.82 11.36 9.73
N ILE A 323 1.39 12.40 9.10
CA ILE A 323 1.82 13.63 9.79
C ILE A 323 0.64 14.27 10.53
N CYS A 324 -0.52 14.38 9.90
CA CYS A 324 -1.64 15.07 10.50
C CYS A 324 -2.41 14.18 11.49
N LEU A 325 -2.79 12.95 11.15
CA LEU A 325 -3.61 12.12 12.05
C LEU A 325 -2.81 11.45 13.17
N LEU A 326 -1.59 10.95 12.88
CA LEU A 326 -0.73 10.30 13.88
C LEU A 326 0.31 11.26 14.48
N GLY A 327 0.35 12.52 14.03
CA GLY A 327 1.19 13.56 14.58
C GLY A 327 0.36 14.67 15.22
N THR A 328 -0.03 15.68 14.43
CA THR A 328 -0.62 16.92 14.96
C THR A 328 -1.96 16.70 15.66
N ASN A 329 -2.78 15.77 15.17
CA ASN A 329 -4.07 15.42 15.75
C ASN A 329 -3.96 14.76 17.13
N VAL A 330 -2.80 14.17 17.46
CA VAL A 330 -2.53 13.57 18.78
C VAL A 330 -1.54 14.41 19.60
N GLY A 331 -1.33 15.67 19.21
CA GLY A 331 -0.53 16.63 19.97
C GLY A 331 0.99 16.53 19.77
N ILE A 332 1.48 15.69 18.85
CA ILE A 332 2.91 15.56 18.57
C ILE A 332 3.40 16.74 17.73
N ARG A 333 4.54 17.29 18.12
CA ARG A 333 5.17 18.47 17.48
C ARG A 333 6.54 18.18 16.90
N GLU A 334 7.18 17.07 17.27
CA GLU A 334 8.51 16.70 16.79
C GLU A 334 8.43 15.63 15.69
N PRO A 335 8.99 15.88 14.50
CA PRO A 335 8.95 14.93 13.38
C PRO A 335 9.57 13.57 13.68
N ASP A 336 10.63 13.52 14.50
CA ASP A 336 11.31 12.27 14.87
C ASP A 336 10.41 11.35 15.71
N ASP A 337 9.60 11.92 16.61
CA ASP A 337 8.67 11.15 17.43
C ASP A 337 7.55 10.57 16.58
N MET A 338 6.99 11.38 15.69
CA MET A 338 5.96 10.91 14.74
C MET A 338 6.54 9.84 13.79
N ALA A 339 7.77 10.01 13.31
CA ALA A 339 8.45 9.04 12.46
C ALA A 339 8.62 7.67 13.15
N ARG A 340 8.91 7.64 14.45
CA ARG A 340 8.98 6.40 15.25
C ARG A 340 7.62 5.72 15.37
N LEU A 341 6.55 6.49 15.60
CA LEU A 341 5.18 5.95 15.61
C LEU A 341 4.78 5.40 14.25
N ASN A 342 5.11 6.11 13.16
CA ASN A 342 4.87 5.65 11.80
C ASN A 342 5.64 4.35 11.50
N GLN A 343 6.90 4.24 11.92
CA GLN A 343 7.67 2.99 11.78
C GLN A 343 6.98 1.83 12.51
N THR A 344 6.49 2.08 13.72
CA THR A 344 5.75 1.08 14.51
C THR A 344 4.46 0.68 13.80
N ALA A 345 3.69 1.65 13.30
CA ALA A 345 2.46 1.39 12.55
C ALA A 345 2.71 0.56 11.28
N ASN A 346 3.79 0.85 10.55
CA ASN A 346 4.21 0.08 9.38
C ASN A 346 4.58 -1.36 9.75
N ASP A 347 5.32 -1.55 10.85
CA ASP A 347 5.72 -2.90 11.29
C ASP A 347 4.53 -3.73 11.79
N LEU A 348 3.60 -3.09 12.49
CA LEU A 348 2.34 -3.69 12.94
C LEU A 348 1.35 -3.94 11.79
N GLY A 349 1.50 -3.22 10.68
CA GLY A 349 0.63 -3.31 9.50
C GLY A 349 -0.72 -2.63 9.71
N VAL A 350 -0.75 -1.45 10.34
CA VAL A 350 -1.99 -0.73 10.64
C VAL A 350 -2.10 0.59 9.88
N ASP A 351 -3.34 1.04 9.70
CA ASP A 351 -3.64 2.36 9.14
C ASP A 351 -3.30 3.49 10.12
N THR A 352 -2.42 4.39 9.71
CA THR A 352 -1.99 5.54 10.52
C THR A 352 -3.11 6.55 10.74
N ILE A 353 -4.07 6.64 9.81
CA ILE A 353 -5.24 7.52 9.91
C ILE A 353 -6.19 7.00 10.99
N GLU A 354 -6.65 5.75 10.88
CA GLU A 354 -7.53 5.11 11.86
C GLU A 354 -6.87 5.01 13.24
N LEU A 355 -5.57 4.68 13.31
CA LEU A 355 -4.81 4.68 14.56
C LEU A 355 -4.77 6.07 15.19
N GLY A 356 -4.35 7.10 14.44
CA GLY A 356 -4.25 8.47 14.93
C GLY A 356 -5.59 9.07 15.35
N ALA A 357 -6.66 8.80 14.60
CA ALA A 357 -8.01 9.19 14.97
C ALA A 357 -8.48 8.49 16.26
N THR A 358 -8.18 7.20 16.43
CA THR A 358 -8.52 6.46 17.65
C THR A 358 -7.78 7.03 18.86
N LEU A 359 -6.46 7.28 18.73
CA LEU A 359 -5.65 7.86 19.80
C LEU A 359 -6.09 9.27 20.18
N GLY A 360 -6.54 10.09 19.22
CA GLY A 360 -7.02 11.44 19.52
C GLY A 360 -8.27 11.47 20.40
N VAL A 361 -9.07 10.39 20.43
CA VAL A 361 -10.27 10.30 21.28
C VAL A 361 -9.92 9.95 22.74
N LEU A 362 -8.77 9.31 22.97
CA LEU A 362 -8.28 8.94 24.31
C LEU A 362 -7.73 10.17 25.05
#